data_AF-A0A0N1ERU4-F1
#
_entry.id   AF-A0A0N1ERU4-F1
#
_cell.length_a   1.000
_cell.length_b   1.000
_cell.length_c   1.000
_cell.angle_alpha   90.00
_cell.angle_beta   90.00
_cell.angle_gamma   90.00
#
_symmetry.space_group_name_H-M   'P 1'
#
loop_
_entity.id
_entity.type
_entity.pdbx_description
1 polymer ?
#
loop_
_entity_poly.entity_id
_entity_poly.type
_entity_poly.pdbx_seq_one_letter_code
_entity_poly.pdbx_strand_id
1 'polypeptide(L)'
;MTRRGHKGVDERAAKLLALLTKAAAEGAVCPTNAEMAGLLDLDSSNTASKALLRLETQGAVTVKRFRTSRIVTITATGKSTAAALPPAHVDDAAATDGQPQGDAALRPRLKPLSADREPCRLCGVRGDIGCRHSRRAAPAFVFVPVSLHSAEVPQL
;
A
#
# COMPACT_ATOMS: atom_id res chain seq x y z
N MET A 1 -3.71 -21.61 26.82
CA MET A 1 -3.38 -20.18 26.56
C MET A 1 -3.81 -19.83 25.14
N THR A 2 -5.07 -19.41 24.94
CA THR A 2 -5.65 -19.22 23.61
C THR A 2 -5.42 -17.79 23.08
N ARG A 3 -5.08 -17.74 21.79
CA ARG A 3 -4.66 -16.61 20.98
C ARG A 3 -5.69 -15.46 20.96
N ARG A 4 -5.62 -14.49 21.89
CA ARG A 4 -6.46 -13.27 21.84
C ARG A 4 -6.27 -12.46 20.55
N GLY A 5 -5.09 -12.53 19.92
CA GLY A 5 -4.79 -11.80 18.69
C GLY A 5 -5.55 -12.26 17.45
N HIS A 6 -5.94 -13.54 17.33
CA HIS A 6 -6.63 -14.02 16.12
C HIS A 6 -8.09 -13.56 16.06
N LYS A 7 -8.79 -13.54 17.21
CA LYS A 7 -10.21 -13.20 17.27
C LYS A 7 -10.52 -11.81 16.69
N GLY A 8 -9.69 -10.82 17.00
CA GLY A 8 -9.88 -9.45 16.48
C GLY A 8 -9.63 -9.32 14.98
N VAL A 9 -8.74 -10.14 14.40
CA VAL A 9 -8.50 -10.12 12.95
C VAL A 9 -9.64 -10.81 12.21
N ASP A 10 -10.18 -11.89 12.78
CA ASP A 10 -11.29 -12.64 12.18
C ASP A 10 -12.59 -11.82 12.19
N GLU A 11 -12.84 -11.06 13.26
CA GLU A 11 -14.00 -10.16 13.36
C GLU A 11 -13.94 -9.03 12.31
N ARG A 12 -12.76 -8.45 12.07
CA ARG A 12 -12.57 -7.42 11.03
C ARG A 12 -12.79 -7.99 9.64
N ALA A 13 -12.31 -9.20 9.38
CA ALA A 13 -12.54 -9.89 8.11
C ALA A 13 -14.03 -10.17 7.89
N ALA A 14 -14.76 -10.58 8.93
CA ALA A 14 -16.20 -10.80 8.86
C ALA A 14 -16.97 -9.49 8.57
N LYS A 15 -16.61 -8.37 9.23
CA LYS A 15 -17.20 -7.05 8.96
C LYS A 15 -16.93 -6.60 7.52
N LEU A 16 -15.71 -6.79 7.03
CA LEU A 16 -15.36 -6.47 5.65
C LEU A 16 -16.17 -7.31 4.65
N LEU A 17 -16.34 -8.61 4.91
CA LEU A 17 -17.14 -9.49 4.08
C LEU A 17 -18.60 -9.04 4.01
N ALA A 18 -19.19 -8.65 5.15
CA ALA A 18 -20.56 -8.14 5.21
C ALA A 18 -20.72 -6.86 4.37
N LEU A 19 -19.75 -5.95 4.47
CA LEU A 19 -19.74 -4.70 3.70
C LEU A 19 -19.66 -4.97 2.20
N LEU A 20 -18.72 -5.83 1.77
CA LEU A 20 -18.57 -6.20 0.37
C LEU A 20 -19.79 -6.95 -0.17
N THR A 21 -20.44 -7.77 0.66
CA THR A 21 -21.67 -8.46 0.30
C THR A 21 -22.81 -7.48 0.05
N LYS A 22 -22.93 -6.44 0.89
CA LYS A 22 -23.90 -5.37 0.67
C LYS A 22 -23.61 -4.60 -0.63
N ALA A 23 -22.36 -4.19 -0.84
CA ALA A 23 -21.97 -3.49 -2.07
C ALA A 23 -22.22 -4.34 -3.33
N ALA A 24 -21.92 -5.64 -3.28
CA ALA A 24 -22.19 -6.56 -4.38
C ALA A 24 -23.70 -6.81 -4.61
N ALA A 25 -24.51 -6.77 -3.55
CA ALA A 25 -25.97 -6.87 -3.67
C ALA A 25 -26.59 -5.61 -4.32
N GLU A 26 -26.04 -4.44 -4.03
CA GLU A 26 -26.48 -3.15 -4.57
C GLU A 26 -25.88 -2.87 -5.96
N GLY A 27 -24.93 -3.70 -6.44
CA GLY A 27 -24.18 -3.44 -7.66
C GLY A 27 -23.30 -2.19 -7.55
N ALA A 28 -22.95 -1.78 -6.34
CA ALA A 28 -22.11 -0.61 -6.10
C ALA A 28 -20.65 -0.88 -6.51
N VAL A 29 -19.92 0.20 -6.79
CA VAL A 29 -18.47 0.14 -7.05
C VAL A 29 -17.76 -0.39 -5.82
N CYS A 30 -16.73 -1.21 -6.03
CA CYS A 30 -15.93 -1.70 -4.91
C CYS A 30 -15.21 -0.52 -4.21
N PRO A 31 -15.35 -0.37 -2.87
CA PRO A 31 -14.71 0.72 -2.14
C PRO A 31 -13.19 0.65 -2.27
N THR A 32 -12.51 1.79 -2.14
CA THR A 32 -11.04 1.88 -2.13
C THR A 32 -10.45 1.35 -0.81
N ASN A 33 -9.14 1.11 -0.76
CA ASN A 33 -8.49 0.68 0.49
C ASN A 33 -8.59 1.73 1.62
N ALA A 34 -8.61 3.01 1.26
CA ALA A 34 -8.80 4.10 2.21
C ALA A 34 -10.24 4.11 2.75
N GLU A 35 -11.24 3.97 1.88
CA GLU A 35 -12.65 3.85 2.28
C GLU A 35 -12.89 2.61 3.14
N MET A 36 -12.35 1.45 2.77
CA MET A 36 -12.45 0.25 3.60
C MET A 36 -11.81 0.43 4.98
N ALA A 37 -10.70 1.17 5.08
CA ALA A 37 -10.08 1.47 6.36
C ALA A 37 -10.97 2.39 7.20
N GLY A 38 -11.55 3.44 6.60
CA GLY A 38 -12.50 4.33 7.29
C GLY A 38 -13.78 3.62 7.74
N LEU A 39 -14.35 2.75 6.90
CA LEU A 39 -15.57 2.01 7.22
C LEU A 39 -15.38 0.91 8.28
N LEU A 40 -14.13 0.51 8.53
CA LEU A 40 -13.78 -0.52 9.51
C LEU A 40 -13.03 0.04 10.72
N ASP A 41 -12.93 1.37 10.85
CA ASP A 41 -12.15 2.07 11.88
C ASP A 41 -10.73 1.52 12.03
N LEU A 42 -10.02 1.39 10.90
CA LEU A 42 -8.64 0.91 10.84
C LEU A 42 -7.67 2.07 10.69
N ASP A 43 -6.59 2.05 11.47
CA ASP A 43 -5.53 3.06 11.43
C ASP A 43 -4.75 3.10 10.09
N SER A 44 -4.87 2.04 9.28
CA SER A 44 -4.09 1.91 8.05
C SER A 44 -4.84 1.20 6.92
N SER A 45 -4.74 1.79 5.73
CA SER A 45 -5.18 1.19 4.46
C SER A 45 -4.46 -0.12 4.13
N ASN A 46 -3.25 -0.33 4.66
CA ASN A 46 -2.53 -1.59 4.49
C ASN A 46 -3.19 -2.73 5.29
N THR A 47 -3.75 -2.42 6.47
CA THR A 47 -4.49 -3.39 7.29
C THR A 47 -5.76 -3.85 6.57
N ALA A 48 -6.48 -2.93 5.93
CA ALA A 48 -7.64 -3.26 5.10
C ALA A 48 -7.27 -4.16 3.91
N SER A 49 -6.14 -3.89 3.26
CA SER A 49 -5.61 -4.72 2.17
C SER A 49 -5.28 -6.15 2.62
N LYS A 50 -4.67 -6.30 3.81
CA LYS A 50 -4.38 -7.62 4.41
C LYS A 50 -5.65 -8.37 4.78
N ALA A 51 -6.67 -7.68 5.30
CA ALA A 51 -7.97 -8.28 5.59
C ALA A 51 -8.64 -8.81 4.31
N LEU A 52 -8.60 -8.03 3.23
CA LEU A 52 -9.13 -8.47 1.92
C LEU A 52 -8.35 -9.67 1.37
N LEU A 53 -7.02 -9.62 1.41
CA LEU A 53 -6.18 -10.76 1.00
C LEU A 53 -6.51 -12.01 1.81
N ARG A 54 -6.81 -11.87 3.10
CA ARG A 54 -7.20 -12.99 3.94
C ARG A 54 -8.55 -13.59 3.52
N LEU A 55 -9.53 -12.77 3.17
CA LEU A 55 -10.80 -13.26 2.63
C LEU A 55 -10.62 -13.99 1.29
N GLU A 56 -9.70 -13.49 0.46
CA GLU A 56 -9.34 -14.12 -0.81
C GLU A 56 -8.64 -15.48 -0.60
N THR A 57 -7.67 -15.56 0.31
CA THR A 57 -6.98 -16.83 0.62
C THR A 57 -7.87 -17.85 1.31
N GLN A 58 -8.88 -17.39 2.06
CA GLN A 58 -9.93 -18.24 2.63
C GLN A 58 -10.98 -18.68 1.61
N GLY A 59 -10.94 -18.17 0.37
CA GLY A 59 -11.90 -18.49 -0.68
C GLY A 59 -13.28 -17.86 -0.50
N ALA A 60 -13.45 -16.94 0.46
CA ALA A 60 -14.72 -16.26 0.70
C ALA A 60 -15.07 -15.26 -0.42
N VAL A 61 -14.03 -14.71 -1.07
CA VAL A 61 -14.16 -13.78 -2.19
C VAL A 61 -13.12 -14.04 -3.27
N THR A 62 -13.45 -13.65 -4.49
CA THR A 62 -12.50 -13.59 -5.61
C THR A 62 -12.31 -12.14 -6.03
N VAL A 63 -11.06 -11.70 -6.19
CA VAL A 63 -10.74 -10.30 -6.50
C VAL A 63 -10.11 -10.20 -7.89
N LYS A 64 -10.80 -9.53 -8.82
CA LYS A 64 -10.24 -9.14 -10.11
C LYS A 64 -9.69 -7.72 -10.02
N ARG A 65 -8.37 -7.58 -10.17
CA ARG A 65 -7.66 -6.29 -10.03
C ARG A 65 -7.44 -5.67 -11.40
N PHE A 66 -7.70 -4.37 -11.51
CA PHE A 66 -7.41 -3.53 -12.66
C PHE A 66 -6.42 -2.43 -12.24
N ARG A 67 -6.03 -1.56 -13.18
CA ARG A 67 -5.01 -0.51 -12.95
C ARG A 67 -5.36 0.41 -11.78
N THR A 68 -6.64 0.80 -11.65
CA THR A 68 -7.12 1.74 -10.63
C THR A 68 -8.36 1.26 -9.89
N SER A 69 -8.88 0.09 -10.26
CA SER A 69 -10.14 -0.43 -9.73
C SER A 69 -10.05 -1.92 -9.45
N ARG A 70 -11.05 -2.42 -8.75
CA ARG A 70 -11.19 -3.85 -8.48
C ARG A 70 -12.65 -4.24 -8.53
N ILE A 71 -12.89 -5.48 -8.95
CA ILE A 71 -14.18 -6.14 -8.85
C ILE A 71 -14.02 -7.27 -7.85
N VAL A 72 -14.88 -7.29 -6.84
CA VAL A 72 -14.90 -8.35 -5.83
C VAL A 72 -16.16 -9.16 -6.04
N THR A 73 -16.00 -10.47 -6.21
CA THR A 73 -17.08 -11.45 -6.31
C THR A 73 -17.17 -12.22 -4.99
N ILE A 74 -18.36 -12.27 -4.41
CA ILE A 74 -18.62 -13.04 -3.19
C ILE A 74 -18.85 -14.50 -3.59
N THR A 75 -17.94 -15.40 -3.22
CA THR A 75 -17.96 -16.79 -3.68
C THR A 75 -19.26 -17.50 -3.31
N ALA A 76 -19.78 -17.25 -2.11
CA ALA A 76 -21.01 -17.89 -1.63
C ALA A 76 -22.27 -17.49 -2.40
N THR A 77 -22.32 -16.30 -3.00
CA THR A 77 -23.53 -15.78 -3.67
C THR A 77 -23.35 -15.59 -5.18
N GLY A 78 -22.12 -15.62 -5.69
CA GLY A 78 -21.79 -15.27 -7.07
C GLY A 78 -21.94 -13.78 -7.41
N LYS A 79 -22.48 -12.95 -6.50
CA LYS A 79 -22.68 -11.52 -6.73
C LYS A 79 -21.35 -10.79 -6.75
N SER A 80 -21.26 -9.77 -7.59
CA SER A 80 -20.03 -9.00 -7.80
C SER A 80 -20.29 -7.50 -7.67
N THR A 81 -19.33 -6.78 -7.12
CA THR A 81 -19.33 -5.31 -7.15
C THR A 81 -19.16 -4.79 -8.58
N ALA A 82 -19.67 -3.59 -8.89
CA ALA A 82 -19.45 -2.98 -10.19
C ALA A 82 -17.98 -2.60 -10.42
N ALA A 83 -17.60 -2.55 -11.70
CA ALA A 83 -16.35 -1.93 -12.11
C ALA A 83 -16.46 -0.41 -11.90
N ALA A 84 -15.42 0.22 -11.34
CA ALA A 84 -15.30 1.66 -11.51
C ALA A 84 -15.04 1.93 -12.99
N LEU A 85 -15.93 2.68 -13.65
CA LEU A 85 -15.63 3.24 -14.95
C LEU A 85 -14.36 4.10 -14.79
N PRO A 86 -13.36 3.95 -15.66
CA PRO A 86 -12.27 4.93 -15.69
C PRO A 86 -12.92 6.31 -15.86
N PRO A 87 -12.39 7.36 -15.21
CA PRO A 87 -12.83 8.70 -15.55
C PRO A 87 -12.71 8.84 -17.07
N ALA A 88 -13.77 9.29 -17.73
CA ALA A 88 -13.73 9.56 -19.14
C ALA A 88 -12.47 10.38 -19.40
N HIS A 89 -11.57 9.87 -20.22
CA HIS A 89 -10.49 10.68 -20.74
C HIS A 89 -11.20 11.75 -21.56
N VAL A 90 -11.45 12.90 -20.95
CA VAL A 90 -11.56 14.13 -21.73
C VAL A 90 -10.20 14.23 -22.40
N ASP A 91 -10.20 14.12 -23.72
CA ASP A 91 -9.02 14.36 -24.54
C ASP A 91 -8.61 15.83 -24.38
N ASP A 92 -7.98 16.18 -23.26
CA ASP A 92 -7.41 17.50 -23.04
C ASP A 92 -6.05 17.58 -23.73
N ALA A 93 -6.13 17.70 -25.05
CA ALA A 93 -5.14 18.43 -25.82
C ALA A 93 -5.26 19.93 -25.49
N ALA A 94 -4.92 20.32 -24.26
CA ALA A 94 -4.65 21.71 -23.90
C ALA A 94 -3.91 21.77 -22.55
N ALA A 95 -2.59 21.95 -22.64
CA ALA A 95 -1.81 22.46 -21.53
C ALA A 95 -2.42 23.80 -21.06
N THR A 96 -2.96 23.83 -19.84
CA THR A 96 -3.02 25.06 -19.05
C THR A 96 -2.67 24.73 -17.60
N ASP A 97 -1.49 25.19 -17.20
CA ASP A 97 -1.06 25.35 -15.82
C ASP A 97 -2.08 26.21 -15.08
N GLY A 98 -2.77 25.65 -14.08
CA GLY A 98 -3.82 26.39 -13.40
C GLY A 98 -4.47 25.72 -12.20
N GLN A 99 -3.78 24.85 -11.47
CA GLN A 99 -4.23 24.55 -10.10
C GLN A 99 -3.59 25.55 -9.12
N PRO A 100 -4.39 26.29 -8.31
CA PRO A 100 -3.85 27.01 -7.17
C PRO A 100 -3.34 25.97 -6.17
N GLN A 101 -2.03 25.79 -6.13
CA GLN A 101 -1.36 25.03 -5.11
C GLN A 101 -1.55 25.77 -3.79
N GLY A 102 -2.46 25.29 -2.93
CA GLY A 102 -2.47 25.69 -1.53
C GLY A 102 -1.08 25.47 -0.92
N ASP A 103 -0.65 26.38 -0.04
CA ASP A 103 0.71 26.58 0.49
C ASP A 103 1.53 25.29 0.75
N ALA A 104 2.00 24.68 -0.32
CA ALA A 104 2.92 23.57 -0.28
C ALA A 104 4.30 24.20 -0.18
N ALA A 105 4.77 24.35 1.06
CA ALA A 105 6.15 24.71 1.36
C ALA A 105 7.09 24.02 0.36
N LEU A 106 7.88 24.85 -0.32
CA LEU A 106 8.79 24.52 -1.41
C LEU A 106 9.73 23.37 -1.00
N ARG A 107 9.29 22.11 -1.16
CA ARG A 107 10.17 20.96 -0.95
C ARG A 107 11.17 20.97 -2.09
N PRO A 108 12.48 21.14 -1.83
CA PRO A 108 13.46 21.12 -2.91
C PRO A 108 13.36 19.76 -3.58
N ARG A 109 13.21 19.79 -4.91
CA ARG A 109 13.20 18.59 -5.76
C ARG A 109 14.60 17.97 -5.66
N LEU A 110 14.80 17.10 -4.69
CA LEU A 110 16.07 16.39 -4.52
C LEU A 110 16.36 15.69 -5.85
N LYS A 111 17.53 15.99 -6.43
CA LYS A 111 17.99 15.29 -7.63
C LYS A 111 17.97 13.78 -7.30
N PRO A 112 17.35 12.94 -8.14
CA PRO A 112 17.40 11.50 -7.92
C PRO A 112 18.86 11.08 -7.87
N LEU A 113 19.24 10.35 -6.81
CA LEU A 113 20.55 9.75 -6.71
C LEU A 113 20.70 8.77 -7.87
N SER A 114 21.56 9.08 -8.82
CA SER A 114 21.88 8.18 -9.93
C SER A 114 22.63 6.98 -9.36
N ALA A 115 21.98 5.82 -9.31
CA ALA A 115 22.66 4.57 -9.02
C ALA A 115 23.42 4.13 -10.27
N ASP A 116 24.74 3.99 -10.16
CA ASP A 116 25.54 3.42 -11.24
C ASP A 116 25.20 1.93 -11.38
N ARG A 117 24.68 1.57 -12.56
CA ARG A 117 24.21 0.21 -12.89
C ARG A 117 25.23 -0.56 -13.72
N GLU A 118 26.37 0.03 -14.03
CA GLU A 118 27.42 -0.67 -14.76
C GLU A 118 27.86 -1.93 -13.99
N PRO A 119 27.89 -3.11 -14.64
CA PRO A 119 28.38 -4.32 -14.01
C PRO A 119 29.88 -4.21 -13.75
N CYS A 120 30.32 -4.76 -12.63
CA CYS A 120 31.74 -4.81 -12.29
C CYS A 120 32.52 -5.54 -13.39
N ARG A 121 33.52 -4.89 -14.00
CA ARG A 121 34.36 -5.49 -15.05
C ARG A 121 35.16 -6.71 -14.61
N LEU A 122 35.30 -6.95 -13.30
CA LEU A 122 36.03 -8.10 -12.74
C LEU A 122 35.13 -9.28 -12.38
N CYS A 123 33.84 -9.05 -12.06
CA CYS A 123 32.97 -10.12 -11.55
C CYS A 123 31.53 -10.08 -12.05
N GLY A 124 31.18 -9.15 -12.95
CA GLY A 124 29.86 -9.01 -13.56
C GLY A 124 28.73 -8.57 -12.62
N VAL A 125 28.96 -8.50 -11.32
CA VAL A 125 27.98 -8.06 -10.33
C VAL A 125 27.60 -6.60 -10.60
N ARG A 126 26.30 -6.31 -10.70
CA ARG A 126 25.77 -4.98 -10.95
C ARG A 126 26.19 -3.97 -9.87
N GLY A 127 26.55 -2.76 -10.29
CA GLY A 127 27.02 -1.67 -9.43
C GLY A 127 26.07 -1.33 -8.27
N ASP A 128 24.77 -1.38 -8.50
CA ASP A 128 23.73 -1.09 -7.50
C ASP A 128 23.61 -2.14 -6.38
N ILE A 129 24.16 -3.34 -6.59
CA ILE A 129 24.18 -4.44 -5.61
C ILE A 129 25.47 -4.41 -4.76
N GLY A 130 26.53 -3.78 -5.28
CA GLY A 130 27.82 -3.63 -4.59
C GLY A 130 28.63 -4.92 -4.50
N CYS A 131 29.67 -5.03 -5.32
CA CYS A 131 30.61 -6.16 -5.28
C CYS A 131 31.79 -5.87 -4.34
N ARG A 132 32.62 -6.89 -4.03
CA ARG A 132 33.84 -6.67 -3.23
C ARG A 132 34.91 -5.84 -3.96
N HIS A 133 34.86 -5.82 -5.30
CA HIS A 133 35.81 -5.07 -6.13
C HIS A 133 35.50 -3.57 -6.19
N SER A 134 34.23 -3.16 -6.11
CA SER A 134 33.80 -1.75 -6.08
C SER A 134 33.72 -1.18 -4.66
N ARG A 135 33.67 -2.04 -3.62
CA ARG A 135 33.58 -1.63 -2.21
C ARG A 135 34.83 -0.94 -1.64
N ARG A 136 36.01 -1.02 -2.29
CA ARG A 136 37.22 -0.31 -1.84
C ARG A 136 37.21 1.21 -2.11
N ALA A 137 36.27 1.70 -2.93
CA ALA A 137 36.17 3.12 -3.30
C ALA A 137 35.01 3.86 -2.60
N ALA A 138 34.16 3.18 -1.82
CA ALA A 138 33.06 3.82 -1.12
C ALA A 138 33.54 4.41 0.22
N PRO A 139 33.23 5.69 0.54
CA PRO A 139 33.54 6.23 1.86
C PRO A 139 32.81 5.42 2.93
N ALA A 140 33.49 5.17 4.04
CA ALA A 140 32.97 4.42 5.18
C ALA A 140 31.61 5.02 5.59
N PHE A 141 30.55 4.20 5.51
CA PHE A 141 29.25 4.55 6.04
C PHE A 141 29.42 4.76 7.55
N VAL A 142 29.37 6.00 8.01
CA VAL A 142 29.33 6.29 9.45
C VAL A 142 27.98 5.82 9.95
N PHE A 143 27.98 4.68 10.64
CA PHE A 143 26.85 4.21 11.40
C PHE A 143 26.57 5.23 12.52
N VAL A 144 25.51 6.01 12.39
CA VAL A 144 25.01 6.86 13.48
C VAL A 144 24.05 5.99 14.31
N PRO A 145 24.41 5.60 15.54
CA PRO A 145 23.49 4.86 16.39
C PRO A 145 22.30 5.76 16.75
N VAL A 146 21.08 5.27 16.51
CA VAL A 146 19.86 5.90 17.02
C VAL A 146 19.82 5.68 18.53
N SER A 147 20.09 6.74 19.29
CA SER A 147 20.02 6.73 20.74
C SER A 147 18.62 6.34 21.22
N LEU A 148 18.53 5.26 21.98
CA LEU A 148 17.42 4.98 22.89
C LEU A 148 17.20 6.18 23.82
N HIS A 149 16.02 6.80 23.76
CA HIS A 149 15.47 7.60 24.86
C HIS A 149 14.03 7.16 25.09
N SER A 150 13.87 6.03 25.78
CA SER A 150 12.63 5.72 26.48
C SER A 150 12.75 6.28 27.88
N ALA A 151 11.85 7.21 28.18
CA ALA A 151 11.70 7.88 29.46
C ALA A 151 11.67 6.88 30.63
N GLU A 152 12.59 7.06 31.59
CA GLU A 152 12.38 6.63 32.96
C GLU A 152 11.47 7.68 33.63
N VAL A 153 10.20 7.33 33.80
CA VAL A 153 9.30 8.02 34.73
C VAL A 153 9.42 7.26 36.06
N PRO A 154 10.00 7.83 37.13
CA PRO A 154 9.87 7.24 38.44
C PRO A 154 8.47 7.56 38.97
N GLN A 155 7.66 6.54 39.20
CA GLN A 155 6.49 6.64 40.07
C GLN A 155 6.77 5.86 41.35
N LEU A 156 6.89 6.64 42.44
CA LEU A 156 6.74 6.33 43.86
C LEU A 156 7.75 5.36 44.50
#